data_AF-W2D342-F1
#
_entry.id   AF-W2D342-F1
#
_cell.length_a   1.000
_cell.length_b   1.000
_cell.length_c   1.000
_cell.angle_alpha   90.00
_cell.angle_beta   90.00
_cell.angle_gamma   90.00
#
_symmetry.space_group_name_H-M   'P 1'
#
loop_
_entity.id
_entity.type
_entity.pdbx_description
1 polymer ?
#
loop_
_entity_poly.entity_id
_entity_poly.type
_entity_poly.pdbx_seq_one_letter_code
_entity_poly.pdbx_strand_id
1 'polypeptide(L)'
;MKNLIIKNASQVVTCSGFAGKRGREMNDLHVIEGGTVVVTDGRISHVLRAGEALPVDETNYTVIDATGKALLPGFVDPHTHFVFGGYREEEFSWRMRGDSYMEIMNRGGGIVNTTKATREASEDELFEVGRRRLDAMLRLGITTVEGKSGYGLDRDTEMKQLRVMRRLNEAHPADIVSTFMGAHATPAEWKGREDAFIDFNIREMFPLLFLYTSLSGL
;
A
#
# COMPACT_ATOMS: atom_id res chain seq x y z
N MET A 1 18.74 9.97 6.01
CA MET A 1 18.64 8.68 6.71
C MET A 1 20.01 8.38 7.34
N LYS A 2 20.10 7.77 8.53
CA LYS A 2 21.41 7.44 9.12
C LYS A 2 21.99 6.18 8.48
N ASN A 3 23.30 6.14 8.30
CA ASN A 3 24.03 4.97 7.84
C ASN A 3 23.87 3.81 8.85
N LEU A 4 23.63 2.59 8.35
CA LEU A 4 23.25 1.43 9.14
C LEU A 4 24.03 0.18 8.70
N ILE A 5 24.48 -0.63 9.66
CA ILE A 5 25.01 -1.97 9.42
C ILE A 5 24.20 -2.96 10.25
N ILE A 6 23.69 -4.01 9.61
CA ILE A 6 23.00 -5.13 10.27
C ILE A 6 23.92 -6.35 10.17
N LYS A 7 24.51 -6.79 11.28
CA LYS A 7 25.50 -7.86 11.33
C LYS A 7 24.92 -9.17 11.85
N ASN A 8 25.63 -10.26 11.56
CA ASN A 8 25.42 -11.58 12.17
C ASN A 8 24.00 -12.13 11.99
N ALA A 9 23.27 -11.71 10.94
CA ALA A 9 21.97 -12.30 10.65
C ALA A 9 22.18 -13.78 10.36
N SER A 10 21.41 -14.66 11.01
CA SER A 10 21.47 -16.09 10.75
C SER A 10 21.21 -16.37 9.27
N GLN A 11 20.23 -15.66 8.69
CA GLN A 11 19.92 -15.69 7.27
C GLN A 11 19.63 -14.28 6.77
N VAL A 12 20.17 -13.91 5.62
CA VAL A 12 19.76 -12.75 4.82
C VAL A 12 19.05 -13.26 3.59
N VAL A 13 17.75 -12.98 3.49
CA VAL A 13 16.95 -13.28 2.30
C VAL A 13 17.01 -12.07 1.39
N THR A 14 17.44 -12.25 0.14
CA THR A 14 17.64 -11.11 -0.78
C THR A 14 16.52 -10.96 -1.79
N CYS A 15 15.80 -12.05 -2.11
CA CYS A 15 14.84 -12.08 -3.21
C CYS A 15 15.41 -11.52 -4.53
N SER A 16 16.72 -11.70 -4.77
CA SER A 16 17.42 -10.99 -5.85
C SER A 16 16.85 -11.32 -7.24
N GLY A 17 16.85 -10.32 -8.10
CA GLY A 17 16.37 -10.39 -9.48
C GLY A 17 15.80 -9.04 -9.94
N PHE A 18 15.58 -8.91 -11.24
CA PHE A 18 14.99 -7.71 -11.86
C PHE A 18 13.62 -7.98 -12.52
N ALA A 19 13.07 -9.18 -12.30
CA ALA A 19 11.80 -9.61 -12.85
C ALA A 19 11.01 -10.40 -11.81
N GLY A 20 9.68 -10.41 -11.96
CA GLY A 20 8.81 -11.25 -11.12
C GLY A 20 9.07 -12.73 -11.39
N LYS A 21 9.42 -13.48 -10.33
CA LYS A 21 9.63 -14.93 -10.38
C LYS A 21 8.30 -15.66 -10.60
N ARG A 22 8.29 -16.71 -11.42
CA ARG A 22 7.07 -17.48 -11.74
C ARG A 22 7.26 -18.99 -11.58
N GLY A 23 6.18 -19.70 -11.22
CA GLY A 23 6.20 -21.15 -11.13
C GLY A 23 7.29 -21.66 -10.19
N ARG A 24 8.18 -22.53 -10.68
CA ARG A 24 9.28 -23.11 -9.88
C ARG A 24 10.29 -22.08 -9.40
N GLU A 25 10.45 -20.96 -10.09
CA GLU A 25 11.37 -19.89 -9.68
C GLU A 25 10.96 -19.24 -8.36
N MET A 26 9.68 -19.32 -7.97
CA MET A 26 9.19 -18.78 -6.70
C MET A 26 9.79 -19.49 -5.47
N ASN A 27 10.38 -20.68 -5.65
CA ASN A 27 11.09 -21.38 -4.58
C ASN A 27 12.51 -20.85 -4.35
N ASP A 28 13.04 -20.04 -5.26
CA ASP A 28 14.39 -19.50 -5.16
C ASP A 28 14.37 -18.15 -4.43
N LEU A 29 14.62 -18.17 -3.13
CA LEU A 29 14.63 -16.96 -2.29
C LEU A 29 15.99 -16.25 -2.27
N HIS A 30 17.05 -16.87 -2.77
CA HIS A 30 18.45 -16.44 -2.61
C HIS A 30 18.80 -16.07 -1.16
N VAL A 31 19.03 -17.12 -0.36
CA VAL A 31 19.38 -17.02 1.06
C VAL A 31 20.89 -17.01 1.24
N ILE A 32 21.39 -16.08 2.06
CA ILE A 32 22.79 -15.99 2.50
C ILE A 32 22.84 -16.33 3.99
N GLU A 33 23.55 -17.40 4.34
CA GLU A 33 23.78 -17.81 5.72
C GLU A 33 24.84 -16.91 6.39
N GLY A 34 24.58 -16.45 7.61
CA GLY A 34 25.52 -15.64 8.40
C GLY A 34 25.84 -14.27 7.77
N GLY A 35 24.89 -13.67 7.07
CA GLY A 35 25.11 -12.46 6.27
C GLY A 35 25.14 -11.14 7.06
N THR A 36 25.69 -10.11 6.41
CA THR A 36 25.70 -8.72 6.90
C THR A 36 25.19 -7.78 5.81
N VAL A 37 24.34 -6.81 6.16
CA VAL A 37 23.83 -5.79 5.23
C VAL A 37 24.33 -4.41 5.65
N VAL A 38 24.86 -3.66 4.68
CA VAL A 38 25.34 -2.28 4.85
C VAL A 38 24.42 -1.34 4.10
N VAL A 39 23.93 -0.32 4.78
CA VAL A 39 23.07 0.74 4.23
C VAL A 39 23.81 2.06 4.36
N THR A 40 24.08 2.71 3.22
CA THR A 40 24.75 4.01 3.13
C THR A 40 23.83 4.97 2.40
N ASP A 41 23.61 6.16 2.95
CA ASP A 41 22.75 7.20 2.38
C ASP A 41 21.34 6.71 2.02
N GLY A 42 20.79 5.81 2.86
CA GLY A 42 19.46 5.23 2.68
C GLY A 42 19.34 4.17 1.59
N ARG A 43 20.47 3.69 1.03
CA ARG A 43 20.51 2.60 0.05
C ARG A 43 21.34 1.45 0.56
N ILE A 44 20.94 0.21 0.24
CA ILE A 44 21.79 -0.96 0.47
C ILE A 44 23.02 -0.82 -0.42
N SER A 45 24.19 -0.63 0.19
CA SER A 45 25.48 -0.51 -0.51
C SER A 45 26.17 -1.87 -0.65
N HIS A 46 26.03 -2.73 0.36
CA HIS A 46 26.62 -4.08 0.35
C HIS A 46 25.72 -5.10 1.03
N VAL A 47 25.75 -6.33 0.50
CA VAL A 47 25.24 -7.54 1.14
C VAL A 47 26.40 -8.53 1.17
N LEU A 48 26.89 -8.80 2.37
CA LEU A 48 28.11 -9.57 2.61
C LEU A 48 27.77 -10.97 3.13
N ARG A 49 28.57 -11.96 2.73
CA ARG A 49 28.54 -13.32 3.28
C ARG A 49 29.31 -13.39 4.60
N ALA A 50 29.08 -14.45 5.37
CA ALA A 50 29.85 -14.74 6.57
C ALA A 50 31.36 -14.73 6.29
N GLY A 51 32.11 -13.95 7.07
CA GLY A 51 33.57 -13.85 6.99
C GLY A 51 34.11 -12.87 5.94
N GLU A 52 33.26 -12.24 5.11
CA GLU A 52 33.70 -11.16 4.23
C GLU A 52 34.06 -9.91 5.04
N ALA A 53 35.13 -9.22 4.62
CA ALA A 53 35.57 -8.00 5.28
C ALA A 53 34.57 -6.86 5.06
N LEU A 54 34.31 -6.08 6.11
CA LEU A 54 33.45 -4.91 6.00
C LEU A 54 34.17 -3.81 5.19
N PRO A 55 33.56 -3.29 4.11
CA PRO A 55 34.22 -2.32 3.22
C PRO A 55 34.09 -0.87 3.70
N VAL A 56 33.60 -0.64 4.93
CA VAL A 56 33.33 0.68 5.50
C VAL A 56 33.83 0.77 6.94
N ASP A 57 34.11 1.98 7.41
CA ASP A 57 34.44 2.24 8.81
C ASP A 57 33.16 2.26 9.66
N GLU A 58 33.03 1.28 10.56
CA GLU A 58 31.88 1.10 11.45
C GLU A 58 31.57 2.31 12.33
N THR A 59 32.58 3.13 12.66
CA THR A 59 32.39 4.29 13.53
C THR A 59 31.43 5.33 12.95
N ASN A 60 31.23 5.32 11.63
CA ASN A 60 30.30 6.20 10.92
C ASN A 60 28.89 5.61 10.75
N TYR A 61 28.63 4.43 11.30
CA TYR A 61 27.39 3.67 11.12
C TYR A 61 26.74 3.34 12.45
N THR A 62 25.41 3.29 12.46
CA THR A 62 24.69 2.60 13.54
C THR A 62 24.80 1.09 13.28
N VAL A 63 25.18 0.31 14.29
CA VAL A 63 25.31 -1.15 14.16
C VAL A 63 24.18 -1.86 14.89
N ILE A 64 23.51 -2.78 14.21
CA ILE A 64 22.50 -3.69 14.75
C ILE A 64 23.04 -5.11 14.68
N ASP A 65 23.01 -5.82 15.81
CA ASP A 65 23.31 -7.25 15.87
C ASP A 65 22.03 -8.07 15.66
N ALA A 66 22.00 -8.84 14.57
CA ALA A 66 20.88 -9.70 14.18
C ALA A 66 21.14 -11.19 14.48
N THR A 67 22.04 -11.49 15.42
CA THR A 67 22.32 -12.86 15.87
C THR A 67 21.01 -13.61 16.20
N GLY A 68 20.83 -14.79 15.59
CA GLY A 68 19.65 -15.63 15.78
C GLY A 68 18.38 -15.12 15.08
N LYS A 69 18.49 -14.11 14.20
CA LYS A 69 17.39 -13.52 13.44
C LYS A 69 17.59 -13.74 11.95
N ALA A 70 16.47 -13.75 11.22
CA ALA A 70 16.47 -13.61 9.77
C ALA A 70 16.27 -12.14 9.39
N LEU A 71 17.00 -11.68 8.38
CA LEU A 71 16.82 -10.38 7.76
C LEU A 71 16.14 -10.58 6.41
N LEU A 72 15.00 -9.90 6.21
CA LEU A 72 14.20 -9.96 5.00
C LEU A 72 14.03 -8.53 4.45
N PRO A 73 13.75 -8.38 3.13
CA PRO A 73 13.26 -7.12 2.61
C PRO A 73 11.92 -6.77 3.27
N GLY A 74 11.63 -5.47 3.37
CA GLY A 74 10.29 -5.02 3.77
C GLY A 74 9.23 -5.57 2.81
N PHE A 75 8.08 -5.95 3.35
CA PHE A 75 7.01 -6.53 2.55
C PHE A 75 6.32 -5.47 1.70
N VAL A 76 5.83 -5.93 0.55
CA VAL A 76 5.03 -5.15 -0.39
C VAL A 76 3.62 -5.70 -0.36
N ASP A 77 2.64 -4.87 -0.03
CA ASP A 77 1.22 -5.20 -0.22
C ASP A 77 0.74 -4.56 -1.54
N PRO A 78 0.63 -5.34 -2.62
CA PRO A 78 0.37 -4.80 -3.96
C PRO A 78 -1.10 -4.49 -4.22
N HIS A 79 -1.99 -4.67 -3.23
CA HIS A 79 -3.42 -4.47 -3.48
C HIS A 79 -4.20 -4.08 -2.22
N THR A 80 -4.43 -2.78 -2.03
CA THR A 80 -5.30 -2.31 -0.93
C THR A 80 -6.26 -1.21 -1.35
N HIS A 81 -7.33 -1.07 -0.56
CA HIS A 81 -8.18 0.13 -0.56
C HIS A 81 -8.16 0.71 0.85
N PHE A 82 -7.01 1.19 1.31
CA PHE A 82 -6.83 1.54 2.73
C PHE A 82 -7.34 2.94 3.11
N VAL A 83 -7.63 3.81 2.13
CA VAL A 83 -8.22 5.14 2.35
C VAL A 83 -9.73 5.07 2.11
N PHE A 84 -10.51 4.99 3.19
CA PHE A 84 -11.98 4.97 3.14
C PHE A 84 -12.57 5.42 4.48
N GLY A 85 -13.77 6.02 4.41
CA GLY A 85 -14.56 6.42 5.57
C GLY A 85 -15.44 5.29 6.10
N GLY A 86 -15.74 5.34 7.40
CA GLY A 86 -16.61 4.39 8.08
C GLY A 86 -16.04 2.97 8.21
N TYR A 87 -16.88 2.06 8.71
CA TYR A 87 -16.63 0.63 8.82
C TYR A 87 -17.91 -0.14 8.45
N ARG A 88 -17.79 -1.47 8.30
CA ARG A 88 -18.88 -2.38 7.89
C ARG A 88 -19.11 -3.49 8.91
N GLU A 89 -18.99 -3.18 10.20
CA GLU A 89 -19.17 -4.12 11.31
C GLU A 89 -20.58 -4.71 11.37
N GLU A 90 -21.60 -3.94 11.02
CA GLU A 90 -22.99 -4.43 10.99
C GLU A 90 -23.17 -5.49 9.90
N GLU A 91 -22.58 -5.29 8.72
CA GLU A 91 -22.62 -6.27 7.65
C GLU A 91 -21.92 -7.58 8.04
N PHE A 92 -20.82 -7.50 8.80
CA PHE A 92 -20.17 -8.70 9.34
C PHE A 92 -21.13 -9.51 10.22
N SER A 93 -21.90 -8.82 11.06
CA SER A 93 -22.93 -9.43 11.90
C SER A 93 -24.09 -10.03 11.08
N TRP A 94 -24.49 -9.38 9.98
CA TRP A 94 -25.54 -9.88 9.07
C TRP A 94 -25.09 -11.15 8.36
N ARG A 95 -23.85 -11.18 7.85
CA ARG A 95 -23.25 -12.37 7.25
C ARG A 95 -23.16 -13.54 8.23
N MET A 96 -22.79 -13.29 9.49
CA MET A 96 -22.76 -14.33 10.52
C MET A 96 -24.13 -14.96 10.80
N ARG A 97 -25.21 -14.20 10.61
CA ARG A 97 -26.59 -14.71 10.75
C ARG A 97 -27.10 -15.46 9.52
N GLY A 98 -26.31 -15.51 8.45
CA GLY A 98 -26.68 -16.17 7.20
C GLY A 98 -27.45 -15.30 6.22
N ASP A 99 -27.52 -13.97 6.43
CA ASP A 99 -28.15 -13.05 5.47
C ASP A 99 -27.38 -13.11 4.14
N SER A 100 -28.11 -13.22 3.03
CA SER A 100 -27.52 -13.29 1.69
C SER A 100 -26.90 -11.96 1.27
N TYR A 101 -25.92 -12.02 0.36
CA TYR A 101 -25.28 -10.82 -0.19
C TYR A 101 -26.29 -9.82 -0.77
N MET A 102 -27.34 -10.31 -1.44
CA MET A 102 -28.39 -9.46 -2.03
C MET A 102 -29.25 -8.79 -0.95
N GLU A 103 -29.59 -9.49 0.13
CA GLU A 103 -30.34 -8.91 1.25
C GLU A 103 -29.53 -7.82 1.96
N ILE A 104 -28.23 -8.05 2.13
CA ILE A 104 -27.28 -7.08 2.69
C ILE A 104 -27.20 -5.83 1.80
N MET A 105 -27.06 -6.00 0.48
CA MET A 105 -27.05 -4.88 -0.46
C MET A 105 -28.38 -4.11 -0.45
N ASN A 106 -29.52 -4.79 -0.40
CA ASN A 106 -30.83 -4.15 -0.36
C ASN A 106 -31.06 -3.33 0.93
N ARG A 107 -30.37 -3.68 2.02
CA ARG A 107 -30.36 -2.89 3.27
C ARG A 107 -29.39 -1.70 3.23
N GLY A 108 -28.76 -1.43 2.08
CA GLY A 108 -27.76 -0.38 1.92
C GLY A 108 -26.35 -0.77 2.35
N GLY A 109 -26.08 -2.07 2.56
CA GLY A 109 -24.74 -2.60 2.79
C GLY A 109 -23.88 -2.62 1.53
N GLY A 110 -22.69 -3.23 1.60
CA GLY A 110 -21.80 -3.28 0.44
C GLY A 110 -20.97 -2.01 0.22
N ILE A 111 -20.50 -1.85 -1.01
CA ILE A 111 -19.68 -0.70 -1.43
C ILE A 111 -20.40 0.65 -1.28
N VAL A 112 -21.74 0.64 -1.34
CA VAL A 112 -22.57 1.85 -1.22
C VAL A 112 -22.39 2.51 0.15
N ASN A 113 -22.36 1.73 1.23
CA ASN A 113 -22.16 2.25 2.58
C ASN A 113 -20.78 2.93 2.71
N THR A 114 -19.72 2.24 2.26
CA THR A 114 -18.36 2.80 2.27
C THR A 114 -18.25 4.03 1.38
N THR A 115 -18.94 4.04 0.22
CA THR A 115 -18.97 5.19 -0.68
C THR A 115 -19.58 6.41 0.00
N LYS A 116 -20.74 6.24 0.64
CA LYS A 116 -21.39 7.30 1.39
C LYS A 116 -20.48 7.85 2.49
N ALA A 117 -19.94 6.98 3.34
CA ALA A 117 -19.06 7.39 4.43
C ALA A 117 -17.77 8.08 3.94
N THR A 118 -17.23 7.66 2.79
CA THR A 118 -16.04 8.27 2.18
C THR A 118 -16.35 9.63 1.54
N ARG A 119 -17.53 9.79 0.92
CA ARG A 119 -18.01 11.08 0.41
C ARG A 119 -18.20 12.09 1.55
N GLU A 120 -18.82 11.67 2.64
CA GLU A 120 -19.12 12.51 3.82
C GLU A 120 -17.87 12.89 4.64
N ALA A 121 -16.87 12.02 4.70
CA ALA A 121 -15.63 12.29 5.45
C ALA A 121 -14.82 13.44 4.81
N SER A 122 -14.25 14.29 5.65
CA SER A 122 -13.27 15.29 5.24
C SER A 122 -11.95 14.65 4.80
N GLU A 123 -11.11 15.43 4.11
CA GLU A 123 -9.78 14.98 3.69
C GLU A 123 -8.89 14.62 4.90
N ASP A 124 -8.96 15.40 5.98
CA ASP A 124 -8.16 15.18 7.19
C ASP A 124 -8.62 13.96 7.99
N GLU A 125 -9.93 13.69 8.04
CA GLU A 125 -10.46 12.46 8.65
C GLU A 125 -9.97 11.22 7.89
N LEU A 126 -10.01 11.26 6.55
CA LEU A 126 -9.50 10.17 5.72
C LEU A 126 -7.98 10.00 5.87
N PHE A 127 -7.24 11.10 6.02
CA PHE A 127 -5.81 11.08 6.31
C PHE A 127 -5.52 10.37 7.63
N GLU A 128 -6.15 10.75 8.74
CA GLU A 128 -5.87 10.13 10.03
C GLU A 128 -6.27 8.65 10.08
N VAL A 129 -7.40 8.30 9.47
CA VAL A 129 -7.83 6.90 9.37
C VAL A 129 -6.87 6.09 8.50
N GLY A 130 -6.44 6.63 7.35
CA GLY A 130 -5.44 6.01 6.49
C GLY A 130 -4.10 5.81 7.21
N ARG A 131 -3.63 6.82 7.94
CA ARG A 131 -2.39 6.77 8.73
C ARG A 131 -2.42 5.66 9.77
N ARG A 132 -3.52 5.49 10.52
CA ARG A 132 -3.67 4.39 11.51
C ARG A 132 -3.60 3.01 10.86
N ARG A 133 -4.14 2.87 9.64
CA ARG A 133 -4.08 1.61 8.87
C ARG A 133 -2.65 1.33 8.40
N LEU A 134 -1.95 2.36 7.90
CA LEU A 134 -0.53 2.26 7.54
C LEU A 134 0.36 1.91 8.74
N ASP A 135 0.12 2.52 9.91
CA ASP A 135 0.84 2.19 11.15
C ASP A 135 0.68 0.69 11.49
N ALA A 136 -0.52 0.13 11.27
CA ALA A 136 -0.78 -1.28 11.49
C ALA A 136 -0.08 -2.18 10.47
N MET A 137 -0.10 -1.81 9.19
CA MET A 137 0.62 -2.50 8.11
C MET A 137 2.14 -2.51 8.37
N LEU A 138 2.70 -1.38 8.79
CA LEU A 138 4.13 -1.25 9.07
C LEU A 138 4.58 -2.15 10.22
N ARG A 139 3.76 -2.30 11.28
CA ARG A 139 4.02 -3.26 12.37
C ARG A 139 4.06 -4.72 11.91
N LEU A 140 3.43 -5.04 10.79
CA LEU A 140 3.46 -6.37 10.16
C LEU A 140 4.63 -6.52 9.17
N GLY A 141 5.48 -5.50 9.03
CA GLY A 141 6.64 -5.50 8.13
C GLY A 141 6.37 -4.97 6.73
N ILE A 142 5.18 -4.43 6.46
CA ILE A 142 4.84 -3.83 5.15
C ILE A 142 5.47 -2.44 5.07
N THR A 143 6.44 -2.27 4.18
CA THR A 143 7.13 -0.99 3.94
C THR A 143 6.67 -0.30 2.67
N THR A 144 6.00 -1.02 1.77
CA THR A 144 5.44 -0.47 0.54
C THR A 144 4.03 -1.01 0.34
N VAL A 145 3.10 -0.12 -0.01
CA VAL A 145 1.70 -0.48 -0.23
C VAL A 145 1.16 0.17 -1.49
N GLU A 146 0.37 -0.57 -2.25
CA GLU A 146 -0.46 0.01 -3.28
C GLU A 146 -1.82 0.41 -2.67
N GLY A 147 -2.23 1.65 -2.90
CA GLY A 147 -3.47 2.22 -2.41
C GLY A 147 -4.39 2.63 -3.55
N LYS A 148 -5.60 2.09 -3.57
CA LYS A 148 -6.62 2.40 -4.57
C LYS A 148 -7.61 3.43 -4.05
N SER A 149 -8.02 4.33 -4.95
CA SER A 149 -9.27 5.07 -4.80
C SER A 149 -10.49 4.14 -5.06
N GLY A 150 -11.64 4.67 -5.49
CA GLY A 150 -12.79 3.86 -5.86
C GLY A 150 -13.90 3.75 -4.82
N TYR A 151 -13.80 4.46 -3.69
CA TYR A 151 -14.93 4.69 -2.79
C TYR A 151 -15.55 6.09 -2.92
N GLY A 152 -15.19 6.84 -3.96
CA GLY A 152 -15.83 8.11 -4.29
C GLY A 152 -16.90 7.94 -5.35
N LEU A 153 -16.55 7.27 -6.45
CA LEU A 153 -17.42 7.09 -7.62
C LEU A 153 -17.95 8.43 -8.19
N ASP A 154 -17.29 9.53 -7.85
CA ASP A 154 -17.53 10.89 -8.33
C ASP A 154 -16.17 11.60 -8.41
N ARG A 155 -16.12 12.71 -9.17
CA ARG A 155 -14.86 13.43 -9.42
C ARG A 155 -14.17 13.86 -8.12
N ASP A 156 -14.91 14.54 -7.25
CA ASP A 156 -14.33 15.29 -6.15
C ASP A 156 -13.80 14.34 -5.05
N THR A 157 -14.52 13.26 -4.79
CA THR A 157 -14.18 12.25 -3.79
C THR A 157 -13.09 11.29 -4.27
N GLU A 158 -13.05 10.95 -5.57
CA GLU A 158 -11.92 10.21 -6.15
C GLU A 158 -10.64 11.03 -6.05
N MET A 159 -10.67 12.32 -6.43
CA MET A 159 -9.52 13.20 -6.27
C MET A 159 -9.14 13.42 -4.81
N LYS A 160 -10.11 13.46 -3.89
CA LYS A 160 -9.87 13.54 -2.44
C LYS A 160 -9.06 12.33 -1.95
N GLN A 161 -9.45 11.10 -2.30
CA GLN A 161 -8.69 9.89 -1.93
C GLN A 161 -7.25 9.93 -2.46
N LEU A 162 -7.06 10.34 -3.72
CA LEU A 162 -5.72 10.44 -4.32
C LEU A 162 -4.84 11.50 -3.63
N ARG A 163 -5.41 12.67 -3.27
CA ARG A 163 -4.70 13.69 -2.48
C ARG A 163 -4.33 13.19 -1.08
N VAL A 164 -5.24 12.47 -0.42
CA VAL A 164 -4.96 11.85 0.89
C VAL A 164 -3.80 10.86 0.78
N MET A 165 -3.80 9.98 -0.23
CA MET A 165 -2.71 9.01 -0.41
C MET A 165 -1.38 9.71 -0.69
N ARG A 166 -1.37 10.81 -1.46
CA ARG A 166 -0.17 11.63 -1.64
C ARG A 166 0.33 12.22 -0.33
N ARG A 167 -0.55 12.88 0.44
CA ARG A 167 -0.19 13.45 1.75
C ARG A 167 0.37 12.38 2.69
N LEU A 168 -0.22 11.19 2.68
CA LEU A 168 0.25 10.07 3.48
C LEU A 168 1.63 9.58 3.02
N ASN A 169 1.90 9.53 1.72
CA ASN A 169 3.19 9.15 1.17
C ASN A 169 4.30 10.13 1.58
N GLU A 170 3.97 11.42 1.72
CA GLU A 170 4.91 12.45 2.17
C GLU A 170 5.14 12.44 3.70
N ALA A 171 4.15 12.00 4.48
CA ALA A 171 4.16 12.09 5.94
C ALA A 171 4.44 10.77 6.68
N HIS A 172 4.28 9.62 6.03
CA HIS A 172 4.42 8.29 6.63
C HIS A 172 5.69 7.59 6.10
N PRO A 173 6.39 6.76 6.91
CA PRO A 173 7.63 6.08 6.47
C PRO A 173 7.43 4.94 5.46
N ALA A 174 6.18 4.54 5.17
CA ALA A 174 5.89 3.52 4.17
C ALA A 174 5.65 4.18 2.81
N ASP A 175 6.18 3.57 1.75
CA ASP A 175 5.99 4.03 0.38
C ASP A 175 4.58 3.66 -0.10
N ILE A 176 3.91 4.58 -0.79
CA ILE A 176 2.54 4.42 -1.27
C ILE A 176 2.52 4.61 -2.80
N VAL A 177 2.10 3.55 -3.49
CA VAL A 177 1.79 3.60 -4.93
C VAL A 177 0.30 3.83 -5.08
N SER A 178 -0.10 4.98 -5.64
CA SER A 178 -1.53 5.30 -5.80
C SER A 178 -2.08 4.78 -7.12
N THR A 179 -3.24 4.13 -7.05
CA THR A 179 -4.00 3.64 -8.22
C THR A 179 -5.36 4.31 -8.26
N PHE A 180 -5.71 4.91 -9.39
CA PHE A 180 -7.07 5.36 -9.63
C PHE A 180 -7.98 4.17 -9.98
N MET A 181 -9.10 4.04 -9.27
CA MET A 181 -10.10 3.01 -9.52
C MET A 181 -11.52 3.60 -9.49
N GLY A 182 -11.77 4.70 -10.23
CA GLY A 182 -13.10 5.32 -10.27
C GLY A 182 -14.20 4.42 -10.82
N ALA A 183 -13.86 3.45 -11.67
CA ALA A 183 -14.77 2.42 -12.18
C ALA A 183 -14.87 1.19 -11.26
N HIS A 184 -14.89 1.39 -9.93
CA HIS A 184 -14.97 0.30 -8.95
C HIS A 184 -16.39 -0.31 -8.87
N ALA A 185 -17.42 0.53 -8.97
CA ALA A 185 -18.81 0.13 -9.11
C ALA A 185 -19.61 1.27 -9.76
N THR A 186 -20.78 0.96 -10.32
CA THR A 186 -21.71 1.99 -10.80
C THR A 186 -22.48 2.57 -9.62
N PRO A 187 -22.32 3.86 -9.29
CA PRO A 187 -23.07 4.49 -8.20
C PRO A 187 -24.55 4.69 -8.60
N ALA A 188 -25.42 4.87 -7.60
CA ALA A 188 -26.87 4.82 -7.79
C ALA A 188 -27.40 5.87 -8.79
N GLU A 189 -26.78 7.05 -8.82
CA GLU A 189 -27.11 8.15 -9.73
C GLU A 189 -26.80 7.84 -11.21
N TRP A 190 -26.04 6.77 -11.48
CA TRP A 190 -25.73 6.27 -12.83
C TRP A 190 -26.40 4.94 -13.17
N LYS A 191 -27.32 4.43 -12.34
CA LYS A 191 -28.05 3.18 -12.62
C LYS A 191 -28.79 3.24 -13.95
N GLY A 192 -28.60 2.23 -14.81
CA GLY A 192 -29.15 2.18 -16.17
C GLY A 192 -28.44 3.10 -17.17
N ARG A 193 -27.33 3.73 -16.77
CA ARG A 193 -26.45 4.58 -17.57
C ARG A 193 -24.97 4.20 -17.35
N GLU A 194 -24.71 2.90 -17.19
CA GLU A 194 -23.39 2.34 -16.90
C GLU A 194 -22.35 2.76 -17.94
N ASP A 195 -22.68 2.70 -19.23
CA ASP A 195 -21.79 3.14 -20.31
C ASP A 195 -21.43 4.62 -20.21
N ALA A 196 -22.39 5.46 -19.81
CA ALA A 196 -22.15 6.89 -19.63
C ALA A 196 -21.24 7.17 -18.41
N PHE A 197 -21.28 6.31 -17.38
CA PHE A 197 -20.35 6.39 -16.24
C PHE A 197 -18.92 5.98 -16.64
N ILE A 198 -18.78 4.98 -17.51
CA ILE A 198 -17.48 4.63 -18.10
C ILE A 198 -16.97 5.77 -18.97
N ASP A 199 -17.81 6.35 -19.83
CA ASP A 199 -17.47 7.53 -20.62
C ASP A 199 -17.02 8.71 -19.74
N PHE A 200 -17.67 8.94 -18.60
CA PHE A 200 -17.25 9.93 -17.62
C PHE A 200 -15.82 9.64 -17.10
N ASN A 201 -15.50 8.40 -16.74
CA ASN A 201 -14.15 8.05 -16.29
C ASN A 201 -13.10 8.29 -17.40
N ILE A 202 -13.42 7.92 -18.64
CA ILE A 202 -12.51 8.07 -19.78
C ILE A 202 -12.31 9.54 -20.17
N ARG A 203 -13.39 10.32 -20.24
CA ARG A 203 -13.38 11.67 -20.82
C ARG A 203 -13.11 12.77 -19.80
N GLU A 204 -13.45 12.54 -18.53
CA GLU A 204 -13.29 13.54 -17.47
C GLU A 204 -12.18 13.17 -16.50
N MET A 205 -12.19 11.94 -15.97
CA MET A 205 -11.24 11.55 -14.92
C MET A 205 -9.84 11.31 -15.46
N PHE A 206 -9.66 10.52 -16.51
CA PHE A 206 -8.31 10.24 -17.03
C PHE A 206 -7.53 11.50 -17.46
N PRO A 207 -8.12 12.48 -18.17
CA PRO A 207 -7.41 13.73 -18.48
C PRO A 207 -7.04 14.53 -17.23
N LEU A 208 -7.94 14.59 -16.24
CA LEU A 208 -7.67 15.25 -14.96
C LEU A 208 -6.50 14.60 -14.22
N LEU A 209 -6.47 13.26 -14.21
CA LEU A 209 -5.39 12.50 -13.57
C LEU A 209 -4.06 12.70 -14.27
N PHE A 210 -4.05 12.71 -15.60
CA PHE A 210 -2.84 12.98 -16.38
C PHE A 210 -2.24 14.36 -16.06
N LEU A 211 -3.09 15.39 -15.94
CA LEU A 211 -2.66 16.72 -15.51
C LEU A 211 -2.19 16.72 -14.05
N TYR A 212 -2.89 16.00 -13.18
CA TYR A 212 -2.53 15.90 -11.77
C TYR A 212 -1.16 15.25 -11.60
N THR A 213 -0.88 14.11 -12.24
CA THR A 213 0.41 13.40 -12.11
C THR A 213 1.56 14.21 -12.71
N SER A 214 1.38 14.79 -13.90
CA SER A 214 2.40 15.60 -14.57
C SER A 214 2.79 16.88 -13.79
N LEU A 215 1.85 17.49 -13.07
CA LEU A 215 2.13 18.64 -12.20
C LEU A 215 2.63 18.25 -10.80
N SER A 216 2.37 17.02 -10.35
CA SER A 216 2.71 16.56 -9.00
C SER A 216 3.98 15.72 -8.91
N GLY A 217 4.57 15.32 -10.05
CA GLY A 217 5.82 14.56 -10.08
C GLY A 217 5.65 13.06 -9.80
N LEU A 218 4.45 12.51 -10.07
CA LEU A 218 4.16 11.08 -10.07
C LEU A 218 4.42 10.46 -11.45
#